data_AF-A0A9X9WZL4-F1
#
_entry.id   AF-A0A9X9WZL4-F1
#
_cell.length_a   1.000
_cell.length_b   1.000
_cell.length_c   1.000
_cell.angle_alpha   90.00
_cell.angle_beta   90.00
_cell.angle_gamma   90.00
#
_symmetry.space_group_name_H-M   'P 1'
#
loop_
_entity.id
_entity.type
_entity.pdbx_description
1 polymer ?
#
loop_
_entity_poly.entity_id
_entity_poly.type
_entity_poly.pdbx_seq_one_letter_code
_entity_poly.pdbx_strand_id
1 'polypeptide(L)'
;MTTRRVAGAKRAGGAAAVLLAGMLGAVPARGQSDTPEVAGGGNGAATSIPCTEINNRAMEATLVIRQHASALSVGFEPEARPQAIQMLAWLDQWAGRLRGFVELGEYSMCLDDGDTETYRRALVSAQRIANQARDDLLRPVRAPQQQQQQQQQQRPRRP
;
A
#
# COMPACT_ATOMS: atom_id res chain seq x y z
N MET A 1 46.33 -2.84 39.97
CA MET A 1 45.32 -1.82 40.30
C MET A 1 44.03 -2.21 39.60
N THR A 2 42.95 -2.28 40.37
CA THR A 2 41.76 -3.12 40.14
C THR A 2 40.52 -2.27 40.34
N THR A 3 39.62 -2.20 39.37
CA THR A 3 38.23 -1.69 39.51
C THR A 3 37.36 -2.42 38.49
N ARG A 4 36.69 -3.53 38.83
CA ARG A 4 35.36 -3.74 39.45
C ARG A 4 34.14 -3.26 38.64
N ARG A 5 33.24 -4.22 38.39
CA ARG A 5 31.95 -4.21 37.67
C ARG A 5 30.87 -3.33 38.31
N VAL A 6 29.91 -2.88 37.49
CA VAL A 6 28.45 -2.76 37.77
C VAL A 6 27.74 -3.03 36.42
N ALA A 7 27.11 -4.18 36.17
CA ALA A 7 25.77 -4.65 36.55
C ALA A 7 24.59 -3.82 35.97
N GLY A 8 23.85 -4.45 35.05
CA GLY A 8 22.38 -4.49 35.05
C GLY A 8 21.59 -3.30 34.50
N ALA A 9 21.01 -3.47 33.31
CA ALA A 9 19.72 -2.88 32.98
C ALA A 9 18.95 -3.80 32.03
N LYS A 10 18.23 -4.75 32.65
CA LYS A 10 17.18 -5.56 32.03
C LYS A 10 15.93 -4.66 31.98
N ARG A 11 15.48 -4.25 30.79
CA ARG A 11 14.13 -3.69 30.64
C ARG A 11 13.25 -4.74 29.97
N ALA A 12 12.50 -5.42 30.83
CA ALA A 12 11.26 -6.09 30.48
C ALA A 12 10.11 -5.08 30.62
N GLY A 13 9.07 -5.24 29.80
CA GLY A 13 7.71 -4.81 30.14
C GLY A 13 7.10 -3.76 29.22
N GLY A 14 5.89 -4.07 28.73
CA GLY A 14 4.95 -3.13 28.11
C GLY A 14 4.57 -3.54 26.68
N ALA A 15 3.83 -4.63 26.47
CA ALA A 15 2.36 -4.60 26.40
C ALA A 15 1.81 -3.71 25.25
N ALA A 16 1.46 -4.35 24.13
CA ALA A 16 0.42 -3.87 23.22
C ALA A 16 -0.10 -5.07 22.40
N ALA A 17 -0.88 -5.93 23.06
CA ALA A 17 -1.76 -6.85 22.35
C ALA A 17 -2.94 -6.02 21.82
N VAL A 18 -2.90 -5.65 20.54
CA VAL A 18 -4.06 -5.04 19.88
C VAL A 18 -4.98 -6.16 19.42
N LEU A 19 -5.97 -6.46 20.25
CA LEU A 19 -7.16 -7.22 19.88
C LEU A 19 -8.01 -6.34 18.96
N LEU A 20 -7.97 -6.60 17.65
CA LEU A 20 -8.99 -6.09 16.72
C LEU A 20 -10.07 -7.16 16.55
N ALA A 21 -10.98 -7.16 17.51
CA ALA A 21 -12.25 -7.86 17.42
C ALA A 21 -13.28 -6.99 16.69
N GLY A 22 -13.94 -7.57 15.70
CA GLY A 22 -15.34 -7.36 15.36
C GLY A 22 -15.75 -5.99 14.81
N MET A 23 -16.21 -5.97 13.56
CA MET A 23 -17.48 -5.37 13.14
C MET A 23 -17.75 -5.80 11.68
N LEU A 24 -18.31 -7.00 11.50
CA LEU A 24 -19.08 -7.33 10.31
C LEU A 24 -20.37 -6.51 10.38
N GLY A 25 -20.30 -5.29 9.84
CA GLY A 25 -21.44 -4.41 9.66
C GLY A 25 -22.41 -5.00 8.65
N ALA A 26 -23.65 -5.15 9.09
CA ALA A 26 -24.79 -5.68 8.38
C ALA A 26 -25.05 -5.00 7.02
N VAL A 27 -25.43 -5.82 6.05
CA VAL A 27 -26.03 -5.42 4.77
C VAL A 27 -27.37 -4.71 5.07
N PRO A 28 -27.59 -3.45 4.66
CA PRO A 28 -28.93 -2.89 4.72
C PRO A 28 -29.75 -3.40 3.54
N ALA A 29 -30.62 -4.38 3.81
CA ALA A 29 -31.81 -4.63 3.02
C ALA A 29 -32.78 -3.45 3.23
N ARG A 30 -32.85 -2.54 2.26
CA ARG A 30 -34.00 -1.65 2.06
C ARG A 30 -34.91 -2.39 1.07
N GLY A 31 -36.14 -2.77 1.42
CA GLY A 31 -37.17 -1.88 1.97
C GLY A 31 -38.01 -1.40 0.78
N GLN A 32 -38.83 -2.31 0.27
CA GLN A 32 -39.77 -2.11 -0.84
C GLN A 32 -40.89 -1.18 -0.35
N SER A 33 -41.12 -0.08 -1.04
CA SER A 33 -42.24 0.83 -0.79
C SER A 33 -42.78 1.31 -2.12
N ASP A 34 -44.10 1.30 -2.18
CA ASP A 34 -44.98 1.41 -3.34
C ASP A 34 -44.62 2.47 -4.39
N THR A 35 -44.67 2.01 -5.64
CA THR A 35 -44.82 2.84 -6.84
C THR A 35 -46.15 3.57 -6.86
N PRO A 36 -46.16 4.83 -7.34
CA PRO A 36 -47.14 5.25 -8.31
C PRO A 36 -46.49 5.35 -9.69
N GLU A 37 -47.14 4.66 -10.62
CA GLU A 37 -46.98 4.71 -12.06
C GLU A 37 -47.00 6.16 -12.58
N VAL A 38 -45.92 6.58 -13.24
CA VAL A 38 -45.98 7.58 -14.31
C VAL A 38 -45.27 6.97 -15.51
N ALA A 39 -46.09 6.58 -16.49
CA ALA A 39 -45.65 6.07 -17.76
C ALA A 39 -44.90 7.14 -18.57
N GLY A 40 -43.80 6.73 -19.20
CA GLY A 40 -43.37 7.30 -20.47
C GLY A 40 -41.96 7.92 -20.49
N GLY A 41 -41.01 7.16 -21.07
CA GLY A 41 -40.04 7.76 -22.00
C GLY A 41 -38.55 7.65 -21.64
N GLY A 42 -37.91 6.58 -22.13
CA GLY A 42 -36.69 6.71 -22.94
C GLY A 42 -35.37 7.14 -22.29
N ASN A 43 -34.39 6.22 -22.42
CA ASN A 43 -32.94 6.42 -22.42
C ASN A 43 -32.23 6.41 -21.06
N GLY A 44 -31.31 5.45 -20.94
CA GLY A 44 -30.35 5.38 -19.85
C GLY A 44 -29.59 6.69 -19.72
N ALA A 45 -29.91 7.45 -18.67
CA ALA A 45 -29.07 8.52 -18.20
C ALA A 45 -27.77 7.90 -17.69
N ALA A 46 -26.79 7.77 -18.59
CA ALA A 46 -25.40 7.73 -18.17
C ALA A 46 -25.18 9.02 -17.37
N THR A 47 -25.16 8.89 -16.05
CA THR A 47 -24.94 10.00 -15.13
C THR A 47 -23.59 10.63 -15.50
N SER A 48 -23.61 11.78 -16.17
CA SER A 48 -22.39 12.49 -16.53
C SER A 48 -21.72 12.97 -15.24
N ILE A 49 -20.59 12.37 -14.90
CA ILE A 49 -19.81 12.75 -13.72
C ILE A 49 -19.25 14.16 -13.97
N PRO A 50 -19.47 15.14 -13.08
CA PRO A 50 -18.98 16.49 -13.27
C PRO A 50 -17.44 16.54 -13.22
N CYS A 51 -16.81 17.43 -14.01
CA CYS A 51 -15.35 17.55 -14.07
C CYS A 51 -14.71 17.85 -12.71
N THR A 52 -15.39 18.59 -11.83
CA THR A 52 -14.92 18.85 -10.46
C THR A 52 -14.80 17.56 -9.65
N GLU A 53 -15.74 16.63 -9.82
CA GLU A 53 -15.69 15.32 -9.16
C GLU A 53 -14.59 14.44 -9.75
N ILE A 54 -14.39 14.49 -11.07
CA ILE A 54 -13.26 13.81 -11.72
C ILE A 54 -11.92 14.31 -11.18
N ASN A 55 -11.72 15.63 -11.10
CA ASN A 55 -10.47 16.19 -10.58
C ASN A 55 -10.26 15.81 -9.10
N ASN A 56 -11.32 15.88 -8.28
CA ASN A 56 -11.26 15.46 -6.87
C ASN A 56 -10.89 13.98 -6.72
N ARG A 57 -11.45 13.09 -7.55
CA ARG A 57 -11.12 11.66 -7.55
C ARG A 57 -9.69 11.39 -8.03
N ALA A 58 -9.20 12.14 -9.01
CA ALA A 58 -7.81 12.05 -9.47
C ALA A 58 -6.81 12.53 -8.39
N MET A 59 -7.14 13.62 -7.71
CA MET A 59 -6.39 14.13 -6.57
C MET A 59 -6.38 13.13 -5.40
N GLU A 60 -7.54 12.56 -5.03
CA GLU A 60 -7.65 11.52 -4.00
C GLU A 60 -6.77 10.31 -4.34
N ALA A 61 -6.89 9.79 -5.55
CA ALA A 61 -6.07 8.66 -6.01
C ALA A 61 -4.58 8.98 -5.92
N THR A 62 -4.18 10.20 -6.27
CA THR A 62 -2.79 10.68 -6.16
C THR A 62 -2.28 10.70 -4.72
N LEU A 63 -3.10 11.17 -3.78
CA LEU A 63 -2.74 11.19 -2.34
C LEU A 63 -2.56 9.77 -1.80
N VAL A 64 -3.49 8.87 -2.12
CA VAL A 64 -3.42 7.47 -1.68
C VAL A 64 -2.20 6.78 -2.29
N ILE A 65 -1.93 6.99 -3.57
CA ILE A 65 -0.72 6.48 -4.23
C ILE A 65 0.53 6.94 -3.49
N ARG A 66 0.67 8.24 -3.20
CA ARG A 66 1.85 8.78 -2.50
C ARG A 66 2.02 8.15 -1.12
N GLN A 67 0.95 8.00 -0.35
CA GLN A 67 0.98 7.37 0.96
C GLN A 67 1.51 5.93 0.88
N HIS A 68 0.96 5.10 -0.01
CA HIS A 68 1.32 3.68 -0.12
C HIS A 68 2.70 3.48 -0.74
N ALA A 69 3.02 4.30 -1.74
CA ALA A 69 4.35 4.35 -2.34
C ALA A 69 5.42 4.71 -1.30
N SER A 70 5.16 5.70 -0.44
CA SER A 70 6.11 6.07 0.63
C SER A 70 6.33 4.92 1.63
N ALA A 71 5.26 4.22 2.02
CA ALA A 71 5.34 3.07 2.93
C ALA A 71 6.12 1.88 2.33
N LEU A 72 6.03 1.65 1.02
CA LEU A 72 6.78 0.59 0.34
C LEU A 72 8.23 0.99 0.03
N SER A 73 8.50 2.28 -0.17
CA SER A 73 9.83 2.78 -0.58
C SER A 73 10.93 2.57 0.46
N VAL A 74 10.57 2.46 1.74
CA VAL A 74 11.50 2.23 2.85
C VAL A 74 11.94 0.77 3.00
N GLY A 75 11.32 -0.15 2.25
CA GLY A 75 11.51 -1.59 2.42
C GLY A 75 10.74 -2.16 3.61
N PHE A 76 10.72 -3.48 3.73
CA PHE A 76 9.98 -4.19 4.76
C PHE A 76 10.74 -5.45 5.21
N GLU A 77 10.60 -5.80 6.48
CA GLU A 77 11.14 -7.04 7.04
C GLU A 77 10.40 -8.27 6.50
N PRO A 78 11.01 -9.47 6.53
CA PRO A 78 10.39 -10.70 6.04
C PRO A 78 9.04 -11.01 6.69
N GLU A 79 8.86 -10.68 7.96
CA GLU A 79 7.62 -10.90 8.71
C GLU A 79 6.47 -10.00 8.22
N ALA A 80 6.79 -8.83 7.64
CA ALA A 80 5.82 -7.87 7.11
C ALA A 80 5.46 -8.12 5.64
N ARG A 81 5.99 -9.17 5.00
CA ARG A 81 5.70 -9.53 3.59
C ARG A 81 4.20 -9.60 3.26
N PRO A 82 3.32 -10.22 4.09
CA PRO A 82 1.89 -10.23 3.80
C PRO A 82 1.29 -8.83 3.73
N GLN A 83 1.71 -7.93 4.62
CA GLN A 83 1.27 -6.53 4.63
C GLN A 83 1.81 -5.78 3.40
N ALA A 84 3.07 -6.02 3.02
CA ALA A 84 3.65 -5.45 1.80
C ALA A 84 2.92 -5.89 0.52
N ILE A 85 2.50 -7.15 0.43
CA ILE A 85 1.67 -7.65 -0.68
C ILE A 85 0.33 -6.91 -0.74
N GLN A 86 -0.32 -6.71 0.41
CA GLN A 86 -1.58 -5.97 0.48
C GLN A 86 -1.42 -4.51 0.05
N MET A 87 -0.37 -3.83 0.54
CA MET A 87 -0.06 -2.46 0.15
C MET A 87 0.26 -2.34 -1.35
N LEU A 88 0.98 -3.32 -1.91
CA LEU A 88 1.27 -3.38 -3.34
C LEU A 88 -0.01 -3.54 -4.17
N ALA A 89 -0.91 -4.44 -3.77
CA ALA A 89 -2.19 -4.62 -4.45
C ALA A 89 -3.06 -3.34 -4.41
N TRP A 90 -3.08 -2.64 -3.28
CA TRP A 90 -3.74 -1.33 -3.18
C TRP A 90 -3.07 -0.27 -4.06
N LEU A 91 -1.74 -0.20 -4.07
CA LEU A 91 -1.00 0.73 -4.93
C LEU A 91 -1.35 0.52 -6.41
N ASP A 92 -1.40 -0.73 -6.87
CA ASP A 92 -1.78 -1.07 -8.23
C ASP A 92 -3.24 -0.69 -8.55
N GLN A 93 -4.16 -0.96 -7.63
CA GLN A 93 -5.57 -0.60 -7.78
C GLN A 93 -5.76 0.90 -7.94
N TRP A 94 -5.12 1.70 -7.09
CA TRP A 94 -5.23 3.16 -7.14
C TRP A 94 -4.48 3.76 -8.33
N ALA A 95 -3.34 3.19 -8.71
CA ALA A 95 -2.64 3.57 -9.94
C ALA A 95 -3.51 3.30 -11.18
N GLY A 96 -4.22 2.17 -11.23
CA GLY A 96 -5.17 1.86 -12.31
C GLY A 96 -6.32 2.88 -12.38
N ARG A 97 -6.90 3.26 -11.24
CA ARG A 97 -7.92 4.31 -11.18
C ARG A 97 -7.39 5.65 -11.70
N LEU A 98 -6.21 6.06 -11.26
CA LEU A 98 -5.61 7.33 -11.69
C LEU A 98 -5.30 7.33 -13.19
N ARG A 99 -4.79 6.23 -13.76
CA ARG A 99 -4.65 6.08 -15.22
C ARG A 99 -5.98 6.25 -15.94
N GLY A 100 -7.06 5.71 -15.37
CA GLY A 100 -8.41 5.89 -15.90
C GLY A 100 -8.83 7.34 -16.07
N PHE A 101 -8.36 8.26 -15.21
CA PHE A 101 -8.64 9.68 -15.34
C PHE A 101 -7.66 10.43 -16.25
N VAL A 102 -6.38 10.05 -16.22
CA VAL A 102 -5.28 10.80 -16.87
C VAL A 102 -5.01 10.36 -18.30
N GLU A 103 -5.14 9.07 -18.60
CA GLU A 103 -4.75 8.46 -19.88
C GLU A 103 -5.95 8.16 -20.77
N LEU A 104 -7.14 7.94 -20.21
CA LEU A 104 -8.36 7.74 -20.99
C LEU A 104 -8.97 9.09 -21.37
N GLY A 105 -9.13 9.31 -22.68
CA GLY A 105 -9.42 10.62 -23.26
C GLY A 105 -10.68 11.32 -22.71
N GLU A 106 -11.70 10.56 -22.30
CA GLU A 106 -12.99 11.10 -21.86
C GLU A 106 -12.90 11.96 -20.58
N TYR A 107 -11.97 11.63 -19.68
CA TYR A 107 -11.81 12.34 -18.41
C TYR A 107 -10.60 13.28 -18.39
N SER A 108 -9.63 13.05 -19.28
CA SER A 108 -8.43 13.88 -19.39
C SER A 108 -8.73 15.35 -19.69
N MET A 109 -9.84 15.64 -20.40
CA MET A 109 -10.29 17.00 -20.71
C MET A 109 -10.81 17.78 -19.50
N CYS A 110 -11.09 17.10 -18.39
CA CYS A 110 -11.52 17.72 -17.13
C CYS A 110 -10.33 18.10 -16.22
N LEU A 111 -9.09 17.77 -16.62
CA LEU A 111 -7.89 17.97 -15.82
C LEU A 111 -7.10 19.17 -16.35
N ASP A 112 -6.66 20.05 -15.45
CA ASP A 112 -5.76 21.14 -15.82
C ASP A 112 -4.37 20.58 -16.17
N ASP A 113 -3.64 21.22 -17.10
CA ASP A 113 -2.33 20.73 -17.57
C ASP A 113 -1.31 20.54 -16.43
N GLY A 114 -1.32 21.45 -15.45
CA GLY A 114 -0.44 21.39 -14.27
C GLY A 114 -0.78 20.23 -13.33
N ASP A 115 -2.07 19.94 -13.14
CA ASP A 115 -2.55 18.82 -12.34
C ASP A 115 -2.29 17.50 -13.05
N THR A 116 -2.53 17.45 -14.35
CA THR A 116 -2.30 16.28 -15.19
C THR A 116 -0.84 15.82 -15.13
N GLU A 117 0.10 16.75 -15.23
CA GLU A 117 1.53 16.44 -15.10
C GLU A 117 1.87 15.92 -13.69
N THR A 118 1.25 16.48 -12.66
CA THR A 118 1.39 16.01 -11.27
C THR A 118 0.89 14.57 -11.11
N TYR A 119 -0.23 14.23 -11.74
CA TYR A 119 -0.81 12.89 -11.72
C TYR A 119 0.05 11.88 -12.50
N ARG A 120 0.57 12.26 -13.68
CA ARG A 120 1.52 11.43 -14.44
C ARG A 120 2.77 11.11 -13.62
N ARG A 121 3.33 12.09 -12.90
CA ARG A 121 4.47 11.86 -12.00
C ARG A 121 4.14 10.88 -10.88
N ALA A 122 2.94 10.96 -10.32
CA ALA A 122 2.50 10.01 -9.30
C ALA A 122 2.41 8.59 -9.87
N LEU A 123 1.89 8.42 -11.08
CA LEU A 123 1.85 7.12 -11.79
C LEU A 123 3.25 6.54 -12.04
N VAL A 124 4.18 7.36 -12.52
CA VAL A 124 5.57 6.94 -12.75
C VAL A 124 6.24 6.52 -11.44
N SER A 125 6.03 7.27 -10.36
CA SER A 125 6.55 6.93 -9.03
C SER A 125 5.95 5.63 -8.51
N ALA A 126 4.63 5.45 -8.64
CA ALA A 126 3.93 4.25 -8.23
C ALA A 126 4.49 3.02 -8.95
N GLN A 127 4.66 3.10 -10.28
CA GLN A 127 5.19 2.01 -11.08
C GLN A 127 6.61 1.60 -10.66
N ARG A 128 7.48 2.59 -10.43
CA ARG A 128 8.85 2.34 -9.97
C ARG A 128 8.87 1.60 -8.64
N ILE A 129 8.11 2.09 -7.67
CA ILE A 129 8.08 1.53 -6.31
C ILE A 129 7.40 0.17 -6.30
N ALA A 130 6.35 -0.02 -7.09
CA ALA A 130 5.68 -1.30 -7.23
C ALA A 130 6.64 -2.37 -7.79
N ASN A 131 7.45 -2.03 -8.81
CA ASN A 131 8.45 -2.94 -9.35
C ASN A 131 9.52 -3.29 -8.30
N GLN A 132 10.05 -2.30 -7.59
CA GLN A 132 11.02 -2.52 -6.51
C GLN A 132 10.45 -3.43 -5.41
N ALA A 133 9.22 -3.17 -4.96
CA ALA A 133 8.57 -3.98 -3.93
C ALA A 133 8.33 -5.42 -4.40
N ARG A 134 7.99 -5.64 -5.68
CA ARG A 134 7.88 -6.99 -6.26
C ARG A 134 9.22 -7.72 -6.23
N ASP A 135 10.30 -7.04 -6.60
CA ASP A 135 11.65 -7.62 -6.57
C ASP A 135 12.05 -8.02 -5.15
N ASP A 136 11.75 -7.17 -4.15
CA ASP A 136 12.01 -7.46 -2.74
C ASP A 136 11.16 -8.63 -2.21
N LEU A 137 9.90 -8.74 -2.65
CA LEU A 137 9.02 -9.87 -2.33
C LEU A 137 9.52 -11.19 -2.92
N LEU A 138 10.09 -11.18 -4.12
CA LEU A 138 10.63 -12.38 -4.76
C LEU A 138 12.00 -12.79 -4.19
N ARG A 139 12.68 -11.88 -3.46
CA ARG A 139 14.00 -12.15 -2.90
C ARG A 139 13.94 -13.26 -1.84
N PRO A 140 14.79 -14.31 -1.94
CA PRO A 140 14.87 -15.35 -0.93
C PRO A 140 15.26 -14.77 0.43
N VAL A 141 14.56 -15.17 1.49
CA VAL A 141 14.94 -14.83 2.87
C VAL A 141 16.24 -15.60 3.15
N ARG A 142 17.38 -14.90 3.17
CA ARG A 142 18.64 -15.52 3.59
C ARG A 142 18.50 -15.87 5.06
N ALA A 143 18.55 -17.16 5.38
CA ALA A 143 18.76 -17.60 6.76
C ALA A 143 20.02 -16.91 7.31
N PRO A 144 20.01 -16.42 8.57
CA PRO A 144 21.20 -15.84 9.17
C PRO A 144 22.31 -16.88 9.07
N GLN A 145 23.32 -16.60 8.25
CA GLN A 145 24.36 -17.59 7.97
C GLN A 145 25.12 -17.89 9.26
N GLN A 146 25.28 -19.18 9.57
CA GLN A 146 26.26 -19.73 10.50
C GLN A 146 27.71 -19.50 10.04
N GLN A 147 28.01 -18.33 9.46
CA GLN A 147 29.34 -17.96 8.97
C GLN A 147 30.38 -17.77 10.09
N GLN A 148 29.98 -17.82 11.36
CA GLN A 148 30.92 -17.80 12.49
C GLN A 148 31.44 -19.17 12.94
N GLN A 149 30.86 -20.31 12.51
CA GLN A 149 31.31 -21.62 13.03
C GLN A 149 32.37 -22.34 12.19
N GLN A 150 32.53 -22.06 10.89
CA GLN A 150 33.56 -22.74 10.09
C GLN A 150 34.98 -22.15 10.22
N GLN A 151 35.13 -20.89 10.68
CA GLN A 151 36.46 -20.29 10.86
C GLN A 151 37.17 -20.71 12.16
N GLN A 152 36.46 -21.27 13.14
CA GLN A 152 37.08 -21.78 14.38
C GLN A 152 37.53 -23.24 14.31
N GLN A 153 37.06 -24.01 13.33
CA GLN A 153 37.40 -25.44 13.22
C GLN A 153 38.65 -25.71 12.38
N GLN A 154 39.19 -24.70 11.68
CA GLN A 154 40.43 -24.81 10.89
C GLN A 154 41.66 -24.24 11.61
N ARG A 155 41.73 -24.30 12.95
CA ARG A 155 43.00 -24.08 13.66
C ARG A 155 43.69 -25.42 13.86
N PRO A 156 44.64 -25.84 13.00
CA PRO A 156 45.38 -27.06 13.22
C PRO A 156 46.15 -26.92 14.53
N ARG A 157 45.85 -27.81 15.49
CA ARG A 157 46.74 -28.10 16.61
C ARG A 157 48.02 -28.67 16.01
N ARG A 158 49.09 -27.88 16.02
CA ARG A 158 50.44 -28.43 15.81
C ARG A 158 50.97 -28.97 17.16
N PRO A 159 51.74 -30.07 17.12
CA PRO A 159 52.26 -30.80 18.28
C PRO A 159 53.29 -30.00 19.08
#